data_AF-A0A6I7WMG0-F1
#
_entry.id   AF-A0A6I7WMG0-F1
#
_cell.length_a   1.000
_cell.length_b   1.000
_cell.length_c   1.000
_cell.angle_alpha   90.00
_cell.angle_beta   90.00
_cell.angle_gamma   90.00
#
_symmetry.space_group_name_H-M   'P 1'
#
loop_
_entity.id
_entity.type
_entity.pdbx_description
1 polymer ?
#
loop_
_entity_poly.entity_id
_entity_poly.type
_entity_poly.pdbx_seq_one_letter_code
_entity_poly.pdbx_strand_id
1 'polypeptide(L)'
;MADLIDLITPVNPDCKFSAVITQAPTLPSQVKRILDAKDACESFNINTLNTVIFHRNIYDDADESGSTVIEEETNGKAANEIEALIDELLGE
;
A
#
# COMPACT_ATOMS: atom_id res chain seq x y z
N MET A 1 -6.51 -13.49 -4.99
CA MET A 1 -5.20 -12.80 -5.03
C MET A 1 -4.11 -13.75 -5.53
N ALA A 2 -4.02 -14.97 -4.98
CA ALA A 2 -3.25 -16.08 -5.57
C ALA A 2 -3.58 -16.29 -7.06
N ASP A 3 -4.87 -16.26 -7.43
CA ASP A 3 -5.31 -16.44 -8.82
C ASP A 3 -4.65 -15.47 -9.82
N LEU A 4 -4.39 -14.22 -9.42
CA LEU A 4 -3.77 -13.24 -10.33
C LEU A 4 -2.30 -13.59 -10.58
N ILE A 5 -1.59 -14.01 -9.52
CA ILE A 5 -0.19 -14.43 -9.58
C ILE A 5 -0.08 -15.70 -10.43
N ASP A 6 -0.95 -16.68 -10.18
CA ASP A 6 -0.97 -17.94 -10.94
C ASP A 6 -1.23 -17.73 -12.44
N LEU A 7 -2.02 -16.70 -12.80
CA LEU A 7 -2.31 -16.35 -14.19
C LEU A 7 -1.15 -15.63 -14.89
N ILE A 8 -0.43 -14.74 -14.20
CA ILE A 8 0.63 -13.94 -14.80
C ILE A 8 1.98 -14.67 -14.85
N THR A 9 2.28 -15.55 -13.89
CA THR A 9 3.57 -16.26 -13.82
C THR A 9 3.90 -17.05 -15.10
N PRO A 10 2.96 -17.77 -15.76
CA PRO A 10 3.25 -18.44 -17.02
C PRO A 10 3.54 -17.49 -18.19
N VAL A 11 3.05 -16.25 -18.11
CA VAL A 11 3.19 -15.23 -19.17
C VAL A 11 4.45 -14.40 -18.96
N ASN A 12 4.77 -14.05 -17.71
CA ASN A 12 5.93 -13.28 -17.33
C ASN A 12 6.52 -13.82 -16.01
N PRO A 13 7.44 -14.81 -16.08
CA PRO A 13 8.08 -15.38 -14.91
C PRO A 13 8.93 -14.39 -14.10
N ASP A 14 9.39 -13.30 -14.73
CA ASP A 14 10.22 -12.27 -14.09
C ASP A 14 9.38 -11.18 -13.39
N CYS A 15 8.05 -11.30 -13.41
CA CYS A 15 7.16 -10.35 -12.76
C CYS A 15 7.33 -10.42 -11.23
N LYS A 16 7.58 -9.25 -10.61
CA LYS A 16 7.71 -9.11 -9.17
C LYS A 16 6.37 -8.66 -8.59
N PHE A 17 5.99 -9.24 -7.45
CA PHE A 17 4.75 -8.92 -6.75
C PHE A 17 5.06 -8.45 -5.34
N SER A 18 4.40 -7.37 -4.94
CA SER A 18 4.38 -6.89 -3.57
C SER A 18 2.95 -6.51 -3.19
N ALA A 19 2.59 -6.71 -1.92
CA ALA A 19 1.35 -6.23 -1.33
C ALA A 19 1.62 -4.99 -0.47
N VAL A 20 0.71 -4.02 -0.50
CA VAL A 20 0.70 -2.88 0.42
C VAL A 20 -0.65 -2.86 1.14
N ILE A 21 -0.62 -2.59 2.44
CA ILE A 21 -1.86 -2.44 3.22
C ILE A 21 -2.35 -1.01 3.05
N THR A 22 -3.54 -0.85 2.47
CA THR A 22 -4.20 0.44 2.27
C THR A 22 -5.49 0.55 3.08
N GLN A 23 -6.02 1.77 3.20
CA GLN A 23 -7.17 2.09 4.05
C GLN A 23 -7.00 1.55 5.49
N ALA A 24 -5.76 1.54 5.98
CA ALA A 24 -5.47 1.03 7.30
C ALA A 24 -6.13 1.93 8.37
N PRO A 25 -6.71 1.32 9.41
CA PRO A 25 -7.28 2.08 10.51
C PRO A 25 -6.18 2.84 11.27
N THR A 26 -6.55 3.96 11.88
CA THR A 26 -5.61 4.79 12.66
C THR A 26 -5.07 4.06 13.88
N LEU A 27 -3.79 4.31 14.18
CA LEU A 27 -3.14 3.83 15.40
C LEU A 27 -3.61 4.62 16.65
N PRO A 28 -3.49 4.03 17.86
CA PRO A 28 -2.83 2.74 18.19
C PRO A 28 -3.76 1.53 18.30
N SER A 29 -5.09 1.71 18.28
CA SER A 29 -6.03 0.64 18.67
C SER A 29 -6.08 -0.54 17.70
N GLN A 30 -5.63 -0.35 16.46
CA GLN A 30 -5.83 -1.31 15.38
C GLN A 30 -4.53 -1.86 14.77
N VAL A 31 -3.40 -1.74 15.47
CA VAL A 31 -2.10 -2.31 15.04
C VAL A 31 -2.23 -3.79 14.69
N LYS A 32 -2.89 -4.57 15.55
CA LYS A 32 -3.06 -6.01 15.36
C LYS A 32 -3.74 -6.33 14.02
N ARG A 33 -4.75 -5.55 13.62
CA ARG A 33 -5.46 -5.77 12.36
C ARG A 33 -4.57 -5.55 11.14
N ILE A 34 -3.63 -4.60 11.23
CA ILE A 34 -2.63 -4.37 10.18
C ILE A 34 -1.66 -5.55 10.12
N LEU A 35 -1.15 -6.01 11.27
CA LEU A 35 -0.24 -7.15 11.34
C LEU A 35 -0.90 -8.45 10.84
N ASP A 36 -2.11 -8.75 11.30
CA ASP A 36 -2.87 -9.93 10.86
C ASP A 36 -3.11 -9.90 9.33
N ALA A 37 -3.28 -8.71 8.73
CA ALA A 37 -3.41 -8.56 7.28
C ALA A 37 -2.08 -8.79 6.53
N LYS A 38 -0.95 -8.35 7.10
CA LYS A 38 0.38 -8.64 6.54
C LYS A 38 0.71 -10.12 6.61
N ASP A 39 0.46 -10.76 7.75
CA ASP A 39 0.64 -12.20 7.94
C ASP A 39 -0.19 -13.01 6.92
N ALA A 40 -1.41 -12.55 6.62
CA ALA A 40 -2.25 -13.17 5.60
C ALA A 40 -1.62 -13.09 4.20
N CYS A 41 -1.05 -11.94 3.82
CA CYS A 41 -0.34 -11.79 2.53
C CYS A 41 0.90 -12.70 2.45
N GLU A 42 1.70 -12.77 3.52
CA GLU A 42 2.87 -13.64 3.61
C GLU A 42 2.51 -15.13 3.48
N SER A 43 1.33 -15.54 3.99
CA SER A 43 0.84 -16.91 3.84
C SER A 43 0.62 -17.35 2.38
N PHE A 44 0.50 -16.39 1.45
CA PHE A 44 0.42 -16.63 0.01
C PHE A 44 1.78 -16.45 -0.71
N ASN A 45 2.90 -16.37 0.03
CA ASN A 45 4.23 -16.06 -0.50
C ASN A 45 4.30 -14.71 -1.24
N ILE A 46 3.47 -13.74 -0.84
CA ILE A 46 3.49 -12.38 -1.39
C ILE A 46 4.32 -11.51 -0.46
N ASN A 47 5.38 -10.89 -1.00
CA ASN A 47 6.16 -9.91 -0.26
C ASN A 47 5.25 -8.75 0.18
N THR A 48 5.16 -8.49 1.48
CA THR A 48 4.32 -7.40 1.98
C THR A 48 5.18 -6.24 2.41
N LEU A 49 4.91 -5.06 1.86
CA LEU A 49 5.65 -3.84 2.14
C LEU A 49 5.44 -3.41 3.60
N ASN A 50 6.47 -2.79 4.17
CA ASN A 50 6.46 -2.21 5.50
C ASN A 50 5.55 -0.99 5.56
N THR A 51 5.55 -0.19 4.49
CA THR A 51 4.70 0.99 4.35
C THR A 51 3.22 0.63 4.46
N VAL A 52 2.48 1.48 5.14
CA VAL A 52 1.03 1.34 5.37
C VAL A 52 0.37 2.65 5.00
N ILE A 53 -0.61 2.57 4.10
CA ILE A 53 -1.42 3.72 3.71
C ILE A 53 -2.65 3.78 4.62
N PHE A 54 -2.75 4.83 5.43
CA PHE A 54 -3.84 4.96 6.39
C PHE A 54 -5.07 5.59 5.76
N HIS A 55 -6.24 5.27 6.31
CA HIS A 55 -7.47 5.96 5.94
C HIS A 55 -7.38 7.44 6.35
N ARG A 56 -7.47 8.34 5.37
CA ARG A 56 -7.41 9.79 5.55
C ARG A 56 -8.37 10.45 4.57
N ASN A 57 -9.15 11.41 5.03
CA ASN A 57 -10.12 12.13 4.19
C ASN A 57 -9.43 12.86 3.02
N ILE A 58 -8.17 13.28 3.17
CA ILE A 58 -7.42 13.96 2.11
C ILE A 58 -7.28 13.11 0.83
N TYR A 59 -7.32 11.77 0.94
CA TYR A 59 -7.34 10.92 -0.26
C TYR A 59 -8.65 11.08 -1.05
N ASP A 60 -9.79 11.25 -0.36
CA ASP A 60 -11.08 11.50 -0.98
C ASP A 60 -11.16 12.96 -1.48
N ASP A 61 -10.69 13.92 -0.68
CA ASP A 61 -10.67 15.35 -1.06
C ASP A 61 -9.83 15.59 -2.33
N ALA A 62 -8.67 14.92 -2.45
CA ALA A 62 -7.82 15.00 -3.64
C ALA A 62 -8.46 14.35 -4.88
N ASP A 63 -9.15 13.22 -4.71
CA ASP A 63 -9.90 12.58 -5.80
C ASP A 63 -11.04 13.47 -6.30
N GLU A 64 -11.79 14.10 -5.37
CA GLU A 64 -12.87 15.05 -5.69
C GLU A 64 -12.36 16.32 -6.39
N SER A 65 -11.16 16.80 -6.05
CA SER A 65 -10.54 17.98 -6.66
C SER A 65 -9.79 17.68 -7.97
N GLY A 66 -9.60 16.40 -8.31
CA GLY A 66 -8.86 15.96 -9.48
C GLY A 66 -7.35 16.19 -9.35
N SER A 67 -6.83 16.15 -8.13
CA SER A 67 -5.42 16.32 -7.80
C SER A 67 -4.88 15.11 -7.03
N THR A 68 -3.60 15.13 -6.68
CA THR A 68 -2.97 14.15 -5.79
C THR A 68 -2.85 14.67 -4.37
N VAL A 69 -2.74 13.77 -3.39
CA VAL A 69 -2.44 14.14 -2.00
C VAL A 69 -1.12 14.90 -1.82
N ILE A 70 -0.18 14.76 -2.78
CA ILE A 70 1.09 15.49 -2.81
C ILE A 70 0.87 16.94 -3.26
N GLU A 71 -0.09 17.19 -4.14
CA GLU A 71 -0.46 18.54 -4.59
C GLU A 71 -1.34 19.26 -3.56
N GLU A 72 -2.24 18.54 -2.88
CA GLU A 72 -3.07 19.10 -1.81
C GLU A 72 -2.24 19.46 -0.57
N GLU A 73 -1.35 18.57 -0.13
CA GLU A 73 -0.51 18.78 1.05
C GLU A 73 0.86 18.10 0.91
N THR A 74 1.81 18.76 0.22
CA THR A 74 3.10 18.19 -0.18
C THR A 74 3.93 17.57 0.95
N ASN A 75 3.84 18.08 2.19
CA ASN A 75 4.55 17.51 3.35
C ASN A 75 3.58 16.88 4.37
N GLY A 76 2.35 16.62 3.93
CA GLY A 76 1.27 16.03 4.72
C GLY A 76 1.52 14.55 4.98
N LYS A 77 0.79 13.98 5.93
CA LYS A 77 0.94 12.57 6.28
C LYS A 77 0.64 11.63 5.10
N ALA A 78 -0.33 11.99 4.26
CA ALA A 78 -0.67 11.20 3.07
C ALA A 78 0.44 11.27 2.01
N ALA A 79 0.98 12.47 1.74
CA ALA A 79 2.11 12.62 0.83
C ALA A 79 3.32 11.80 1.30
N ASN A 80 3.71 11.92 2.58
CA ASN A 80 4.83 11.17 3.14
C ASN A 80 4.61 9.63 3.08
N GLU A 81 3.36 9.16 3.23
CA GLU A 81 3.02 7.74 3.10
C GLU A 81 3.19 7.24 1.65
N ILE A 82 2.78 8.05 0.66
CA ILE A 82 2.95 7.72 -0.76
C ILE A 82 4.44 7.75 -1.14
N GLU A 83 5.19 8.76 -0.72
CA GLU A 83 6.63 8.85 -0.97
C GLU A 83 7.36 7.64 -0.40
N ALA A 84 7.12 7.30 0.87
CA ALA A 84 7.72 6.11 1.50
C ALA A 84 7.34 4.81 0.79
N LEU A 85 6.12 4.70 0.25
CA LEU A 85 5.69 3.54 -0.52
C LEU A 85 6.49 3.41 -1.83
N ILE A 86 6.71 4.52 -2.53
CA ILE A 86 7.46 4.53 -3.77
C ILE A 86 8.93 4.21 -3.52
N ASP A 87 9.54 4.81 -2.50
CA ASP A 87 10.92 4.52 -2.10
C ASP A 87 11.09 3.03 -1.80
N GLU A 88 10.19 2.46 -0.98
CA GLU A 88 10.24 1.05 -0.63
C GLU A 88 10.01 0.11 -1.84
N LEU A 89 9.08 0.48 -2.74
CA LEU A 89 8.76 -0.33 -3.92
C LEU A 89 9.92 -0.35 -4.93
N LEU A 90 10.61 0.78 -5.10
CA LEU A 90 11.73 0.94 -6.03
C LEU A 90 13.06 0.50 -5.41
N GLY A 91 13.14 0.42 -4.07
CA GLY A 91 14.34 0.07 -3.33
C GLY A 91 15.33 1.24 -3.21
N GLU A 92 14.81 2.47 -3.11
CA GLU A 92 15.58 3.71 -2.90
C GLU A 92 15.76 4.06 -1.41
#